data_AF-A0A951SUH3-F1
#
_entry.id   AF-A0A951SUH3-F1
#
_cell.length_a   1.000
_cell.length_b   1.000
_cell.length_c   1.000
_cell.angle_alpha   90.00
_cell.angle_beta   90.00
_cell.angle_gamma   90.00
#
_symmetry.space_group_name_H-M   'P 1'
#
loop_
_entity.id
_entity.type
_entity.pdbx_description
1 polymer ?
#
loop_
_entity_poly.entity_id
_entity_poly.type
_entity_poly.pdbx_seq_one_letter_code
_entity_poly.pdbx_strand_id
1 'polypeptide(L)'
;MTKVILKVFLIIFLSGNLFASDIKDDDYKFEITLPSGWSEPKIQEAEKKDAISYSINRFDEKSAILILAFKVNNIKDLTDFVWTIEKDVTLNIPQKDSEVYLKFDEGYYDGMQMFYSDDNFRESIYYFRTKYTDTNSNFAYVVRFITPKDALSEKMKTEIKEIADSFKPVQ
;
A
#
# COMPACT_ATOMS: atom_id res chain seq x y z
N MET A 1 16.95 16.04 -12.07
CA MET A 1 15.92 15.14 -11.52
C MET A 1 16.07 13.78 -12.18
N THR A 2 16.60 12.81 -11.46
CA THR A 2 16.81 11.46 -11.98
C THR A 2 15.49 10.71 -11.87
N LYS A 3 14.90 10.34 -13.02
CA LYS A 3 13.67 9.53 -13.05
C LYS A 3 14.01 8.12 -12.57
N VAL A 4 13.42 7.70 -11.44
CA VAL A 4 13.42 6.30 -11.03
C VAL A 4 12.35 5.61 -11.89
N ILE A 5 12.75 4.67 -12.74
CA ILE A 5 11.83 3.86 -13.54
C ILE A 5 11.77 2.49 -12.88
N LEU A 6 10.70 2.23 -12.13
CA LEU A 6 10.43 0.92 -11.53
C LEU A 6 9.80 0.02 -12.61
N LYS A 7 10.47 -1.06 -13.00
CA LYS A 7 9.91 -2.08 -13.88
C LYS A 7 9.41 -3.26 -13.02
N VAL A 8 8.12 -3.29 -12.75
CA VAL A 8 7.47 -4.42 -12.05
C VAL A 8 7.01 -5.43 -13.11
N PHE A 9 7.54 -6.66 -13.06
CA PHE A 9 7.11 -7.78 -13.91
C PHE A 9 6.23 -8.72 -13.07
N LEU A 10 4.93 -8.75 -13.35
CA LEU A 10 3.97 -9.60 -12.66
C LEU A 10 3.95 -11.00 -13.31
N ILE A 11 4.56 -11.98 -12.66
CA ILE A 11 4.42 -13.42 -12.97
C ILE A 11 3.64 -14.06 -11.82
N ILE A 12 2.53 -14.74 -12.14
CA ILE A 12 1.64 -15.43 -11.20
C ILE A 12 1.89 -16.95 -11.33
N PHE A 13 2.30 -17.61 -10.24
CA PHE A 13 2.27 -19.07 -10.10
C PHE A 13 1.67 -19.43 -8.75
N LEU A 14 0.77 -20.41 -8.75
CA LEU A 14 -0.07 -20.85 -7.64
C LEU A 14 0.57 -22.01 -6.86
N SER A 15 0.68 -21.86 -5.54
CA SER A 15 0.68 -22.96 -4.56
C SER A 15 0.37 -22.39 -3.18
N GLY A 16 -0.78 -22.75 -2.60
CA GLY A 16 -1.26 -22.18 -1.34
C GLY A 16 -1.08 -23.11 -0.14
N ASN A 17 -0.45 -22.61 0.92
CA ASN A 17 -0.73 -23.03 2.30
C ASN A 17 -1.61 -21.96 2.95
N LEU A 18 -2.58 -22.38 3.79
CA LEU A 18 -3.46 -21.48 4.53
C LEU A 18 -2.72 -20.94 5.77
N PHE A 19 -2.20 -19.72 5.71
CA PHE A 19 -1.68 -19.03 6.89
C PHE A 19 -2.27 -17.62 7.00
N ALA A 20 -2.69 -17.22 8.20
CA ALA A 20 -2.73 -15.82 8.55
C ALA A 20 -1.26 -15.41 8.77
N SER A 21 -0.77 -14.45 7.99
CA SER A 21 0.62 -13.98 8.09
C SER A 21 0.62 -12.50 8.45
N ASP A 22 1.07 -12.19 9.66
CA ASP A 22 1.52 -10.83 9.96
C ASP A 22 2.76 -10.55 9.11
N ILE A 23 2.77 -9.40 8.44
CA ILE A 23 3.97 -8.91 7.76
C ILE A 23 4.57 -7.87 8.69
N LYS A 24 5.81 -8.11 9.11
CA LYS A 24 6.62 -7.16 9.84
C LYS A 24 7.93 -6.98 9.09
N ASP A 25 8.20 -5.75 8.67
CA ASP A 25 9.42 -5.41 7.98
C ASP A 25 10.21 -4.36 8.77
N ASP A 26 11.31 -4.80 9.38
CA ASP A 26 12.15 -3.94 10.21
C ASP A 26 13.05 -3.01 9.38
N ASP A 27 13.35 -3.37 8.13
CA ASP A 27 14.21 -2.59 7.23
C ASP A 27 13.43 -1.42 6.59
N TYR A 28 12.14 -1.62 6.34
CA TYR A 28 11.21 -0.63 5.82
C TYR A 28 10.24 -0.10 6.85
N LYS A 29 10.36 -0.53 8.12
CA LYS A 29 9.72 0.09 9.29
C LYS A 29 8.20 0.10 9.26
N PHE A 30 7.58 -1.03 8.93
CA PHE A 30 6.13 -1.18 9.08
C PHE A 30 5.71 -2.58 9.52
N GLU A 31 4.48 -2.67 10.01
CA GLU A 31 3.77 -3.93 10.24
C GLU A 31 2.33 -3.87 9.72
N ILE A 32 1.77 -5.02 9.35
CA ILE A 32 0.36 -5.19 8.95
C ILE A 32 -0.09 -6.60 9.29
N THR A 33 -1.32 -6.73 9.80
CA THR A 33 -1.94 -8.01 10.10
C THR A 33 -2.90 -8.40 8.98
N LEU A 34 -2.74 -9.63 8.49
CA LEU A 34 -3.62 -10.19 7.47
C LEU A 34 -4.50 -11.29 8.10
N PRO A 35 -5.83 -11.20 7.98
CA PRO A 35 -6.70 -12.28 8.41
C PRO A 35 -6.48 -13.53 7.57
N SER A 36 -6.99 -14.67 8.02
CA SER A 36 -7.03 -15.87 7.19
C SER A 36 -7.80 -15.60 5.90
N GLY A 37 -7.31 -16.07 4.76
CA GLY A 37 -7.96 -15.84 3.46
C GLY A 37 -7.07 -15.14 2.44
N TRP A 38 -5.88 -14.70 2.85
CA TRP A 38 -4.90 -14.01 2.03
C TRP A 38 -3.68 -14.90 1.80
N SER A 39 -3.10 -14.78 0.60
CA SER A 39 -1.90 -15.52 0.22
C SER A 39 -0.67 -15.03 0.96
N GLU A 40 0.39 -15.83 0.93
CA GLU A 40 1.71 -15.31 1.25
C GLU A 40 2.06 -14.12 0.33
N PRO A 41 2.78 -13.12 0.83
CA PRO A 41 3.18 -11.98 0.04
C PRO A 41 4.22 -12.37 -1.00
N LYS A 42 4.01 -11.93 -2.25
CA LYS A 42 5.08 -11.87 -3.24
C LYS A 42 5.85 -10.57 -3.06
N ILE A 43 7.14 -10.68 -2.77
CA ILE A 43 8.01 -9.54 -2.42
C ILE A 43 8.93 -9.19 -3.59
N GLN A 44 9.07 -7.90 -3.89
CA GLN A 44 10.07 -7.39 -4.83
C GLN A 44 10.78 -6.17 -4.23
N GLU A 45 12.09 -6.27 -4.05
CA GLU A 45 12.93 -5.16 -3.56
C GLU A 45 13.71 -4.52 -4.72
N ALA A 46 13.82 -3.19 -4.70
CA ALA A 46 14.65 -2.46 -5.65
C ALA A 46 16.15 -2.70 -5.38
N GLU A 47 16.98 -2.69 -6.42
CA GLU A 47 18.43 -2.95 -6.29
C GLU A 47 19.14 -2.00 -5.32
N LYS A 48 18.66 -0.76 -5.21
CA LYS A 48 19.20 0.26 -4.30
C LYS A 48 18.70 0.12 -2.85
N LYS A 49 17.74 -0.78 -2.60
CA LYS A 49 17.10 -1.00 -1.30
C LYS A 49 16.46 0.25 -0.70
N ASP A 50 16.02 1.14 -1.58
CA ASP A 50 15.28 2.36 -1.29
C ASP A 50 13.77 2.17 -1.46
N ALA A 51 13.33 1.04 -2.03
CA ALA A 51 11.93 0.68 -2.18
C ALA A 51 11.71 -0.83 -2.16
N ILE A 52 10.57 -1.25 -1.64
CA ILE A 52 10.10 -2.64 -1.64
C ILE A 52 8.60 -2.67 -1.93
N SER A 53 8.13 -3.75 -2.57
CA SER A 53 6.72 -3.99 -2.80
C SER A 53 6.29 -5.38 -2.34
N TYR A 54 5.05 -5.47 -1.84
CA TYR A 54 4.38 -6.70 -1.46
C TYR A 54 3.07 -6.79 -2.26
N SER A 55 2.90 -7.88 -2.99
CA SER A 55 1.64 -8.20 -3.67
C SER A 55 1.01 -9.40 -2.98
N ILE A 56 -0.21 -9.23 -2.48
CA ILE A 56 -0.93 -10.23 -1.70
C ILE A 56 -2.29 -10.41 -2.34
N ASN A 57 -2.63 -11.63 -2.73
CA ASN A 57 -3.95 -11.93 -3.29
C ASN A 57 -4.83 -12.57 -2.23
N ARG A 58 -6.12 -12.29 -2.28
CA ARG A 58 -7.09 -13.12 -1.57
C ARG A 58 -7.16 -14.50 -2.24
N PHE A 59 -7.44 -15.56 -1.48
CA PHE A 59 -7.49 -16.92 -2.02
C PHE A 59 -8.59 -17.16 -3.06
N ASP A 60 -9.62 -16.32 -3.10
CA ASP A 60 -10.62 -16.35 -4.17
C ASP A 60 -10.19 -15.58 -5.42
N GLU A 61 -8.99 -15.00 -5.42
CA GLU A 61 -8.36 -14.20 -6.47
C GLU A 61 -9.17 -12.95 -6.89
N LYS A 62 -10.18 -12.57 -6.11
CA LYS A 62 -11.01 -11.41 -6.43
C LYS A 62 -10.39 -10.13 -5.92
N SER A 63 -9.76 -10.15 -4.75
CA SER A 63 -9.16 -8.94 -4.17
C SER A 63 -7.66 -9.06 -4.05
N ALA A 64 -6.96 -7.94 -4.17
CA ALA A 64 -5.52 -7.86 -4.00
C ALA A 64 -5.14 -6.69 -3.09
N ILE A 65 -4.05 -6.85 -2.36
CA ILE A 65 -3.36 -5.79 -1.61
C ILE A 65 -2.01 -5.57 -2.28
N LEU A 66 -1.71 -4.31 -2.57
CA LEU A 66 -0.38 -3.86 -2.96
C LEU A 66 0.14 -2.92 -1.87
N ILE A 67 1.26 -3.29 -1.27
CA ILE A 67 2.02 -2.43 -0.35
C ILE A 67 3.26 -1.97 -1.08
N LEU A 68 3.49 -0.66 -1.14
CA LEU A 68 4.75 -0.06 -1.58
C LEU A 68 5.35 0.68 -0.38
N ALA A 69 6.59 0.37 -0.03
CA ALA A 69 7.32 1.07 1.03
C ALA A 69 8.59 1.68 0.46
N PHE A 70 8.88 2.92 0.86
CA PHE A 70 9.99 3.72 0.34
C PHE A 70 10.83 4.29 1.48
N LYS A 71 12.16 4.21 1.35
CA LYS A 71 13.11 4.98 2.16
C LYS A 71 13.32 6.33 1.49
N VAL A 72 13.02 7.40 2.19
CA VAL A 72 13.07 8.76 1.66
C VAL A 72 13.91 9.65 2.56
N ASN A 73 14.86 10.37 1.95
CA ASN A 73 15.76 11.25 2.71
C ASN A 73 15.01 12.38 3.41
N ASN A 74 13.95 12.90 2.77
CA ASN A 74 13.05 13.88 3.36
C ASN A 74 11.74 13.89 2.56
N ILE A 75 10.60 13.79 3.23
CA ILE A 75 9.32 14.20 2.64
C ILE A 75 8.85 15.40 3.45
N LYS A 76 8.87 16.57 2.83
CA LYS A 76 8.42 17.82 3.46
C LYS A 76 6.90 17.80 3.68
N ASP A 77 6.14 17.29 2.70
CA ASP A 77 4.69 17.19 2.75
C ASP A 77 4.21 15.86 2.17
N LEU A 78 3.29 15.17 2.87
CA LEU A 78 2.65 13.96 2.40
C LEU A 78 1.90 14.20 1.08
N THR A 79 1.38 15.41 0.85
CA THR A 79 0.68 15.80 -0.39
C THR A 79 1.57 15.65 -1.63
N ASP A 80 2.85 16.03 -1.54
CA ASP A 80 3.80 15.89 -2.66
C ASP A 80 4.07 14.42 -2.99
N PHE A 81 4.14 13.59 -1.95
CA PHE A 81 4.26 12.14 -2.11
C PHE A 81 3.03 11.56 -2.80
N VAL A 82 1.82 11.87 -2.32
CA VAL A 82 0.56 11.42 -2.95
C VAL A 82 0.50 11.84 -4.41
N TRP A 83 0.79 13.11 -4.71
CA TRP A 83 0.80 13.60 -6.09
C TRP A 83 1.78 12.83 -6.98
N THR A 84 2.98 12.54 -6.46
CA THR A 84 4.00 11.78 -7.21
C THR A 84 3.51 10.37 -7.53
N ILE A 85 2.93 9.69 -6.54
CA ILE A 85 2.39 8.32 -6.70
C ILE A 85 1.25 8.30 -7.70
N GLU A 86 0.30 9.23 -7.60
CA GLU A 86 -0.86 9.29 -8.51
C GLU A 86 -0.50 9.64 -9.95
N LYS A 87 0.63 10.32 -10.16
CA LYS A 87 1.15 10.65 -11.50
C LYS A 87 2.05 9.56 -12.08
N ASP A 88 2.41 8.54 -11.31
CA ASP A 88 3.14 7.40 -11.83
C ASP A 88 2.22 6.50 -12.65
N VAL A 89 2.35 6.61 -13.97
CA VAL A 89 1.58 5.84 -14.95
C VAL A 89 1.79 4.34 -14.84
N THR A 90 2.88 3.88 -14.22
CA THR A 90 3.16 2.44 -14.05
C THR A 90 2.26 1.81 -12.99
N LEU A 91 1.73 2.61 -12.06
CA LEU A 91 0.83 2.14 -11.02
C LEU A 91 -0.61 2.01 -11.51
N ASN A 92 -0.96 2.68 -12.63
CA ASN A 92 -2.28 2.63 -13.25
C ASN A 92 -3.40 2.83 -12.21
N ILE A 93 -3.29 3.87 -11.39
CA ILE A 93 -4.30 4.23 -10.39
C ILE A 93 -5.50 4.86 -11.13
N PRO A 94 -6.74 4.39 -10.90
CA PRO A 94 -7.94 4.94 -11.52
C PRO A 94 -8.21 6.41 -11.16
N GLN A 95 -9.29 6.96 -11.68
CA GLN A 95 -9.73 8.30 -11.25
C GLN A 95 -10.26 8.26 -9.81
N LYS A 96 -10.02 9.33 -9.05
CA LYS A 96 -10.54 9.50 -7.70
C LYS A 96 -12.06 9.62 -7.70
N ASP A 97 -12.69 9.06 -6.69
CA ASP A 97 -14.13 9.23 -6.41
C ASP A 97 -14.44 10.63 -5.84
N SER A 98 -13.44 11.35 -5.33
CA SER A 98 -13.55 12.66 -4.65
C SER A 98 -12.26 13.48 -4.77
N GLU A 99 -12.36 14.80 -4.62
CA GLU A 99 -11.21 15.70 -4.51
C GLU A 99 -10.70 15.83 -3.06
N VAL A 100 -11.50 15.39 -2.07
CA VAL A 100 -11.19 15.56 -0.64
C VAL A 100 -10.68 14.27 -0.04
N TYR A 101 -9.43 14.29 0.43
CA TYR A 101 -8.82 13.20 1.18
C TYR A 101 -9.31 13.16 2.63
N LEU A 102 -9.49 11.96 3.15
CA LEU A 102 -9.59 11.74 4.59
C LEU A 102 -8.18 11.76 5.17
N LYS A 103 -7.89 12.68 6.08
CA LYS A 103 -6.55 12.85 6.67
C LYS A 103 -6.54 12.42 8.13
N PHE A 104 -5.42 11.88 8.58
CA PHE A 104 -5.19 11.52 9.98
C PHE A 104 -3.74 11.79 10.40
N ASP A 105 -3.52 12.00 11.69
CA ASP A 105 -2.21 12.25 12.29
C ASP A 105 -2.12 11.46 13.61
N GLU A 106 -1.09 10.61 13.70
CA GLU A 106 -0.87 9.68 14.82
C GLU A 106 0.46 10.02 15.55
N GLY A 107 0.84 11.30 15.54
CA GLY A 107 2.02 11.81 16.22
C GLY A 107 3.31 11.64 15.41
N TYR A 108 3.85 10.42 15.33
CA TYR A 108 5.11 10.15 14.62
C TYR A 108 4.93 9.77 13.15
N TYR A 109 3.69 9.57 12.70
CA TYR A 109 3.35 9.46 11.29
C TYR A 109 2.03 10.17 11.01
N ASP A 110 1.83 10.54 9.76
CA ASP A 110 0.57 11.04 9.23
C ASP A 110 0.14 10.24 8.01
N GLY A 111 -1.13 10.39 7.63
CA GLY A 111 -1.67 9.67 6.50
C GLY A 111 -2.86 10.34 5.82
N MET A 112 -3.12 9.86 4.60
CA MET A 112 -4.27 10.24 3.78
C MET A 112 -4.91 9.01 3.18
N GLN A 113 -6.24 9.01 3.08
CA GLN A 113 -7.01 7.98 2.41
C GLN A 113 -7.83 8.59 1.28
N MET A 114 -7.91 7.86 0.16
CA MET A 114 -8.78 8.18 -0.96
C MET A 114 -9.36 6.91 -1.59
N PHE A 115 -10.55 7.03 -2.17
CA PHE A 115 -11.19 5.99 -2.97
C PHE A 115 -11.08 6.32 -4.45
N TYR A 116 -10.84 5.30 -5.26
CA TYR A 116 -10.70 5.39 -6.70
C TYR A 116 -11.56 4.33 -7.35
N SER A 117 -12.02 4.60 -8.56
CA SER A 117 -12.76 3.58 -9.32
C SER A 117 -12.62 3.77 -10.83
N ASP A 118 -12.74 2.64 -11.53
CA ASP A 118 -12.97 2.60 -12.97
C ASP A 118 -14.21 1.74 -13.25
N ASP A 119 -14.45 1.33 -14.49
CA ASP A 119 -15.62 0.53 -14.86
C ASP A 119 -15.69 -0.83 -14.14
N ASN A 120 -14.55 -1.42 -13.77
CA ASN A 120 -14.45 -2.80 -13.29
C ASN A 120 -14.07 -2.88 -11.81
N PHE A 121 -13.24 -1.97 -11.33
CA PHE A 121 -12.62 -2.03 -10.02
C PHE A 121 -12.99 -0.84 -9.15
N ARG A 122 -12.92 -1.08 -7.84
CA ARG A 122 -12.86 -0.06 -6.82
C ARG A 122 -11.63 -0.28 -5.97
N GLU A 123 -11.01 0.84 -5.61
CA GLU A 123 -9.79 0.84 -4.85
C GLU A 123 -9.90 1.76 -3.64
N SER A 124 -9.32 1.32 -2.53
CA SER A 124 -9.02 2.19 -1.40
C SER A 124 -7.52 2.28 -1.27
N ILE A 125 -6.98 3.49 -1.31
CA ILE A 125 -5.55 3.72 -1.17
C ILE A 125 -5.32 4.56 0.07
N TYR A 126 -4.44 4.05 0.92
CA TYR A 126 -3.93 4.70 2.11
C TYR A 126 -2.48 5.07 1.87
N TYR A 127 -2.17 6.34 2.09
CA TYR A 127 -0.83 6.90 2.01
C TYR A 127 -0.38 7.23 3.42
N PHE A 128 0.85 6.86 3.75
CA PHE A 128 1.43 7.11 5.06
C PHE A 128 2.83 7.71 4.91
N ARG A 129 3.24 8.51 5.89
CA ARG A 129 4.61 9.01 6.00
C ARG A 129 5.01 9.12 7.47
N THR A 130 6.23 8.70 7.79
CA THR A 130 6.84 8.95 9.10
C THR A 130 7.36 10.39 9.20
N LYS A 131 7.26 11.00 10.38
CA LYS A 131 7.69 12.36 10.69
C LYS A 131 8.93 12.37 11.62
N TYR A 132 9.96 11.61 11.28
CA TYR A 132 11.16 11.55 12.12
C TYR A 132 11.98 12.83 11.98
N THR A 133 12.22 13.50 13.11
CA THR A 133 12.98 14.75 13.18
C THR A 133 14.50 14.52 13.22
N ASP A 134 14.94 13.37 13.71
CA ASP A 134 16.34 13.11 14.09
C ASP A 134 16.97 11.86 13.43
N THR A 135 16.39 11.35 12.34
CA THR A 135 16.90 10.16 11.63
C THR A 135 17.36 10.50 10.21
N ASN A 136 18.32 9.71 9.70
CA ASN A 136 18.82 9.84 8.33
C ASN A 136 17.83 9.35 7.25
N SER A 137 16.66 8.83 7.64
CA SER A 137 15.67 8.30 6.71
C SER A 137 14.28 8.42 7.31
N ASN A 138 13.38 8.99 6.52
CA ASN A 138 11.95 8.83 6.69
C ASN A 138 11.47 7.66 5.82
N PHE A 139 10.24 7.24 6.06
CA PHE A 139 9.57 6.22 5.29
C PHE A 139 8.23 6.74 4.81
N ALA A 140 7.87 6.33 3.60
CA ALA A 140 6.53 6.54 3.07
C ALA A 140 5.98 5.26 2.48
N TYR A 141 4.65 5.15 2.54
CA TYR A 141 3.96 3.93 2.24
C TYR A 141 2.71 4.20 1.41
N VAL A 142 2.42 3.25 0.53
CA VAL A 142 1.15 3.15 -0.20
C VAL A 142 0.58 1.79 0.12
N VAL A 143 -0.59 1.74 0.73
CA VAL A 143 -1.36 0.51 0.95
C VAL A 143 -2.62 0.61 0.10
N ARG A 144 -2.65 -0.19 -0.97
CA ARG A 144 -3.70 -0.17 -1.98
C ARG A 144 -4.47 -1.48 -1.92
N PHE A 145 -5.78 -1.36 -1.76
CA PHE A 145 -6.72 -2.48 -1.86
C PHE A 145 -7.43 -2.38 -3.20
N ILE A 146 -7.34 -3.44 -4.01
CA ILE A 146 -7.94 -3.50 -5.36
C ILE A 146 -9.01 -4.58 -5.34
N THR A 147 -10.25 -4.22 -5.68
CA THR A 147 -11.38 -5.16 -5.64
C THR A 147 -12.35 -4.89 -6.80
N PRO A 148 -12.71 -5.91 -7.60
CA PRO A 148 -13.79 -5.86 -8.57
C PRO A 148 -15.08 -5.36 -7.93
N LYS A 149 -15.82 -4.52 -8.64
CA LYS A 149 -17.07 -3.94 -8.11
C LYS A 149 -18.10 -5.00 -7.72
N ASP A 150 -18.14 -6.13 -8.43
CA ASP A 150 -19.04 -7.27 -8.15
C ASP A 150 -18.59 -8.11 -6.94
N ALA A 151 -17.33 -7.99 -6.52
CA ALA A 151 -16.77 -8.67 -5.35
C ALA A 151 -16.80 -7.82 -4.07
N LEU A 152 -17.09 -6.51 -4.18
CA LEU A 152 -17.06 -5.55 -3.07
C LEU A 152 -18.32 -5.61 -2.17
N SER A 153 -18.51 -6.75 -1.51
CA SER A 153 -19.55 -6.93 -0.50
C SER A 153 -19.27 -6.13 0.78
N GLU A 154 -20.26 -5.94 1.65
CA GLU A 154 -20.05 -5.31 2.97
C GLU A 154 -19.01 -6.06 3.81
N LYS A 155 -19.01 -7.40 3.77
CA LYS A 155 -17.98 -8.21 4.42
C LYS A 155 -16.59 -7.86 3.92
N MET A 156 -16.42 -7.71 2.60
CA MET A 156 -15.14 -7.34 2.00
C MET A 156 -14.71 -5.93 2.42
N LYS A 157 -15.63 -4.97 2.48
CA LYS A 157 -15.32 -3.61 2.96
C LYS A 157 -14.87 -3.60 4.42
N THR A 158 -15.52 -4.38 5.28
CA THR A 158 -15.12 -4.56 6.67
C THR A 158 -13.73 -5.18 6.76
N GLU A 159 -13.48 -6.25 6.01
CA GLU A 159 -12.18 -6.94 5.98
C GLU A 159 -11.05 -6.00 5.49
N ILE A 160 -11.28 -5.23 4.42
CA ILE A 160 -10.35 -4.18 3.95
C ILE A 160 -10.06 -3.16 5.05
N LYS A 161 -11.10 -2.70 5.75
CA LYS A 161 -10.94 -1.72 6.83
C LYS A 161 -10.13 -2.31 7.99
N GLU A 162 -10.41 -3.54 8.41
CA GLU A 162 -9.66 -4.22 9.48
C GLU A 162 -8.17 -4.33 9.13
N ILE A 163 -7.85 -4.72 7.89
CA ILE A 163 -6.47 -4.82 7.42
C ILE A 163 -5.82 -3.43 7.38
N ALA A 164 -6.51 -2.41 6.83
CA ALA A 164 -6.00 -1.06 6.74
C ALA A 164 -5.74 -0.43 8.12
N ASP A 165 -6.65 -0.62 9.07
CA ASP A 165 -6.51 -0.14 10.45
C ASP A 165 -5.37 -0.86 11.21
N SER A 166 -4.98 -2.06 10.75
CA SER A 166 -3.83 -2.79 11.31
C SER A 166 -2.48 -2.31 10.80
N PHE A 167 -2.43 -1.64 9.63
CA PHE A 167 -1.19 -1.15 9.05
C PHE A 167 -0.61 -0.03 9.90
N LYS A 168 0.65 -0.17 10.31
CA LYS A 168 1.34 0.82 11.14
C LYS A 168 2.80 0.99 10.70
N PRO A 169 3.24 2.21 10.40
CA PRO A 169 4.67 2.53 10.47
C PRO A 169 5.18 2.24 11.88
N VAL A 170 6.38 1.69 12.04
CA VAL A 170 7.02 1.40 13.34
C VAL A 170 8.35 2.15 13.45
N GLN A 171 8.82 2.42 14.68
CA GLN A 171 10.09 3.14 14.92
C GLN A 171 11.32 2.22 14.81
#